data_AF-A0A197JRC5-F1
#
_entry.id   AF-A0A197JRC5-F1
#
_cell.length_a   1.000
_cell.length_b   1.000
_cell.length_c   1.000
_cell.angle_alpha   90.00
_cell.angle_beta   90.00
_cell.angle_gamma   90.00
#
_symmetry.space_group_name_H-M   'P 1'
#
loop_
_entity.id
_entity.type
_entity.pdbx_description
1 polymer ?
#
loop_
_entity_poly.entity_id
_entity_poly.type
_entity_poly.pdbx_seq_one_letter_code
_entity_poly.pdbx_strand_id
1 'polypeptide(L)'
;MTDETHLQSLRQLSTGQVFQVEAYYHSESQQQIILWDDMIHAFPRMTTIRNGTTVVPRARDTTSHYIEPRCIKYHPDMILDIVESEE
;
A
#
# COMPACT_ATOMS: atom_id res chain seq x y z
N MET A 1 -5.74 -25.20 4.57
CA MET A 1 -5.86 -24.16 3.54
C MET A 1 -4.67 -23.25 3.77
N THR A 2 -3.71 -23.25 2.87
CA THR A 2 -2.52 -22.40 3.00
C THR A 2 -3.00 -20.96 2.86
N ASP A 3 -2.93 -20.22 3.96
CA ASP A 3 -3.10 -18.77 3.96
C ASP A 3 -1.92 -18.23 3.15
N GLU A 4 -2.15 -17.96 1.86
CA GLU A 4 -1.11 -17.41 1.00
C GLU A 4 -0.94 -15.95 1.39
N THR A 5 0.12 -15.65 2.14
CA THR A 5 0.49 -14.29 2.50
C THR A 5 0.81 -13.52 1.23
N HIS A 6 -0.01 -12.54 0.89
CA HIS A 6 0.23 -11.67 -0.26
C HIS A 6 1.16 -10.54 0.17
N LEU A 7 2.20 -10.27 -0.62
CA LEU A 7 3.19 -9.24 -0.32
C LEU A 7 3.18 -8.17 -1.41
N GLN A 8 3.13 -6.91 -1.00
CA GLN A 8 3.33 -5.74 -1.84
C GLN A 8 4.79 -5.31 -1.81
N SER A 9 5.37 -5.19 -3.00
CA SER A 9 6.68 -4.55 -3.18
C SER A 9 6.54 -3.03 -3.15
N LEU A 10 7.27 -2.39 -2.24
CA LEU A 10 7.35 -0.93 -2.08
C LEU A 10 8.81 -0.49 -2.21
N ARG A 11 9.09 0.44 -3.13
CA ARG A 11 10.43 1.01 -3.34
C ARG A 11 10.51 2.38 -2.69
N GLN A 12 11.49 2.54 -1.81
CA GLN A 12 11.85 3.83 -1.26
C GLN A 12 12.65 4.62 -2.31
N LEU A 13 12.13 5.75 -2.79
CA LEU A 13 12.79 6.48 -3.89
C LEU A 13 14.14 7.11 -3.50
N SER A 14 14.30 7.51 -2.23
CA SER A 14 15.52 8.13 -1.71
C SER A 14 16.72 7.17 -1.71
N THR A 15 16.48 5.89 -1.44
CA THR A 15 17.52 4.85 -1.31
C THR A 15 17.53 3.84 -2.46
N GLY A 16 16.43 3.74 -3.21
CA GLY A 16 16.19 2.69 -4.20
C GLY A 16 15.87 1.31 -3.61
N GLN A 17 15.84 1.18 -2.27
CA GLN A 17 15.60 -0.09 -1.60
C GLN A 17 14.14 -0.54 -1.75
N VAL A 18 13.94 -1.84 -1.97
CA VAL A 18 12.62 -2.47 -2.06
C VAL A 18 12.31 -3.22 -0.78
N PHE A 19 11.12 -2.98 -0.23
CA PHE A 19 10.56 -3.60 0.96
C PHE A 19 9.31 -4.39 0.58
N GLN A 20 8.99 -5.41 1.37
CA GLN A 20 7.76 -6.18 1.23
C GLN A 20 6.86 -5.85 2.41
N VAL A 21 5.61 -5.46 2.13
CA VAL A 21 4.58 -5.21 3.14
C VAL A 21 3.42 -6.17 2.90
N GLU A 22 2.89 -6.72 3.98
CA GLU A 22 1.78 -7.67 3.91
C GLU A 22 0.50 -7.01 3.38
N ALA A 23 -0.22 -7.76 2.53
CA ALA A 23 -1.55 -7.41 2.08
C ALA A 23 -2.58 -8.32 2.75
N TYR A 24 -3.68 -7.71 3.16
CA TYR A 24 -4.75 -8.35 3.91
C TYR A 24 -6.03 -8.40 3.08
N TYR A 25 -6.76 -9.51 3.18
CA TYR A 25 -8.06 -9.61 2.53
C TYR A 25 -9.11 -8.84 3.34
N HIS A 26 -9.61 -7.75 2.77
CA HIS A 26 -10.74 -7.00 3.34
C HIS A 26 -12.05 -7.63 2.88
N SER A 27 -12.69 -8.36 3.79
CA SER A 27 -13.88 -9.18 3.48
C SER A 27 -15.09 -8.38 3.03
N GLU A 28 -15.34 -7.21 3.62
CA GLU A 28 -16.52 -6.38 3.33
C GLU A 28 -16.51 -5.83 1.90
N SER A 29 -15.34 -5.46 1.40
CA SER A 29 -15.16 -4.92 0.05
C SER A 29 -14.54 -5.92 -0.93
N GLN A 30 -14.38 -7.17 -0.49
CA GLN A 30 -13.87 -8.32 -1.25
C GLN A 30 -12.59 -8.02 -2.04
N GLN A 31 -11.62 -7.36 -1.41
CA GLN A 31 -10.37 -6.97 -2.06
C GLN A 31 -9.18 -7.11 -1.13
N GLN A 32 -7.99 -7.31 -1.70
CA GLN A 32 -6.73 -7.25 -0.97
C GLN A 32 -6.34 -5.79 -0.75
N ILE A 33 -5.98 -5.43 0.48
CA ILE A 33 -5.60 -4.08 0.90
C ILE A 33 -4.27 -4.09 1.62
N ILE A 34 -3.59 -2.96 1.65
CA ILE A 34 -2.39 -2.74 2.46
C ILE A 34 -2.71 -1.62 3.43
N LEU A 35 -2.53 -1.87 4.72
CA LEU A 35 -2.82 -0.89 5.75
C LEU A 35 -1.78 0.23 5.70
N TRP A 36 -2.27 1.47 5.81
CA TRP A 36 -1.41 2.64 5.79
C TRP A 36 -0.47 2.68 6.98
N ASP A 37 -0.92 2.21 8.15
CA ASP A 37 -0.13 2.21 9.37
C ASP A 37 1.08 1.26 9.28
N ASP A 38 0.93 0.10 8.64
CA ASP A 38 2.05 -0.82 8.40
C ASP A 38 3.11 -0.20 7.48
N MET A 39 2.66 0.55 6.46
CA MET A 39 3.55 1.30 5.59
C MET A 39 4.22 2.47 6.34
N ILE A 40 3.52 3.16 7.23
CA ILE A 40 4.12 4.22 8.07
C ILE A 40 5.15 3.65 9.03
N HIS A 41 4.92 2.45 9.58
CA HIS A 41 5.88 1.79 10.45
C HIS A 41 7.20 1.50 9.70
N ALA A 42 7.11 1.08 8.44
CA ALA A 42 8.27 0.86 7.57
C ALA A 42 8.89 2.17 7.03
N PHE A 43 8.06 3.17 6.75
CA PHE A 43 8.42 4.45 6.14
C PHE A 43 7.81 5.62 6.93
N PRO A 44 8.41 6.02 8.06
CA PRO A 44 7.82 7.03 8.95
C PRO A 44 7.58 8.40 8.29
N ARG A 45 8.29 8.68 7.18
CA ARG A 45 8.21 9.94 6.43
C ARG A 45 7.39 9.84 5.14
N MET A 46 6.72 8.70 4.91
CA MET A 46 5.89 8.52 3.73
C MET A 46 4.75 9.54 3.71
N THR A 47 4.67 10.28 2.61
CA THR A 47 3.55 11.20 2.35
C THR A 47 2.60 10.64 1.31
N THR A 48 3.15 10.05 0.25
CA THR A 48 2.40 9.63 -0.94
C THR A 48 2.99 8.35 -1.50
N ILE A 49 2.13 7.55 -2.13
CA ILE A 49 2.52 6.35 -2.86
C ILE A 49 2.23 6.58 -4.33
N ARG A 50 3.16 6.20 -5.20
CA ARG A 50 3.05 6.35 -6.65
C ARG A 50 3.28 5.02 -7.36
N ASN A 51 2.76 4.94 -8.58
CA ASN A 51 3.09 3.93 -9.55
C ASN A 51 3.52 4.66 -10.82
N GLY A 52 4.84 4.82 -10.99
CA GLY A 52 5.40 5.73 -11.98
C GLY A 52 4.91 7.17 -11.77
N THR A 53 4.19 7.72 -12.75
CA THR A 53 3.67 9.08 -12.70
C THR A 53 2.31 9.20 -12.02
N THR A 54 1.67 8.09 -11.66
CA THR A 54 0.31 8.08 -11.10
C THR A 54 0.34 7.95 -9.58
N VAL A 55 -0.44 8.77 -8.88
CA VAL A 55 -0.63 8.63 -7.43
C VAL A 55 -1.57 7.46 -7.14
N VAL A 56 -1.18 6.59 -6.20
CA VAL A 56 -2.02 5.48 -5.73
C VAL A 56 -3.05 6.04 -4.74
N PRO A 57 -4.36 5.95 -5.05
CA PRO A 57 -5.39 6.49 -4.17
C PRO A 57 -5.65 5.57 -2.97
N ARG A 58 -6.32 6.12 -1.95
CA ARG A 58 -6.90 5.31 -0.87
C ARG A 58 -7.88 4.28 -1.42
N ALA A 59 -7.88 3.09 -0.85
CA ALA A 59 -8.84 2.06 -1.19
C ALA A 59 -10.27 2.52 -0.86
N ARG A 60 -11.20 2.14 -1.72
CA ARG A 60 -12.63 2.41 -1.57
C ARG A 60 -13.41 1.12 -1.54
N ASP A 61 -14.52 1.15 -0.81
CA ASP A 61 -15.48 0.06 -0.79
C ASP A 61 -16.35 0.04 -2.06
N THR A 62 -17.30 -0.90 -2.11
CA THR A 62 -18.24 -1.06 -3.22
C THR A 62 -19.21 0.10 -3.39
N THR A 63 -19.33 0.96 -2.37
CA THR A 63 -20.17 2.18 -2.36
C THR A 63 -19.37 3.45 -2.64
N SER A 64 -18.09 3.33 -2.99
CA SER A 64 -17.14 4.44 -3.22
C SER A 64 -16.76 5.26 -1.99
N HIS A 65 -17.07 4.79 -0.78
CA HIS A 65 -16.54 5.39 0.45
C HIS A 65 -15.13 4.88 0.73
N TYR A 66 -14.32 5.69 1.43
CA TYR A 66 -12.99 5.25 1.83
C TYR A 66 -13.10 4.17 2.90
N ILE A 67 -12.28 3.12 2.73
CA ILE A 67 -12.15 2.08 3.74
C ILE A 67 -11.37 2.64 4.93
N GLU A 68 -11.84 2.30 6.13
CA GLU A 68 -11.16 2.57 7.39
C GLU A 68 -10.80 1.23 8.08
N PRO A 69 -9.59 1.09 8.66
CA PRO A 69 -8.54 2.10 8.73
C PRO A 69 -7.94 2.43 7.35
N ARG A 70 -7.31 3.61 7.23
CA ARG A 70 -6.70 4.09 5.99
C ARG A 70 -5.85 2.99 5.35
N CYS A 71 -6.12 2.71 4.08
CA CYS A 71 -5.42 1.68 3.32
C CYS A 71 -5.38 2.02 1.83
N ILE A 72 -4.56 1.29 1.08
CA ILE A 72 -4.54 1.29 -0.38
C ILE A 72 -4.88 -0.10 -0.90
N LYS A 73 -5.24 -0.21 -2.18
CA LYS A 73 -5.40 -1.51 -2.82
C LYS A 73 -4.05 -2.22 -2.94
N TYR A 74 -4.08 -3.54 -2.82
CA TYR A 74 -2.97 -4.38 -3.25
C TYR A 74 -2.83 -4.34 -4.78
N HIS A 75 -1.58 -4.22 -5.24
CA HIS A 75 -1.20 -4.18 -6.64
C HIS A 75 -0.20 -5.32 -6.92
N PRO A 76 -0.69 -6.52 -7.28
CA PRO A 76 0.18 -7.66 -7.56
C PRO A 76 1.12 -7.36 -8.72
N ASP A 77 2.34 -7.89 -8.65
CA ASP A 77 3.40 -7.73 -9.65
C ASP A 77 3.86 -6.29 -9.91
N MET A 78 3.43 -5.34 -9.08
CA MET A 78 3.84 -3.93 -9.17
C MET A 78 4.79 -3.58 -8.03
N ILE A 79 5.79 -2.76 -8.33
CA ILE A 79 6.60 -2.08 -7.32
C ILE A 79 6.06 -0.65 -7.19
N LEU A 80 5.48 -0.32 -6.04
CA LEU A 80 4.98 1.03 -5.79
C LEU A 80 6.09 1.89 -5.20
N ASP A 81 6.17 3.13 -5.63
CA ASP A 81 7.16 4.09 -5.17
C ASP A 81 6.66 4.87 -3.95
N ILE A 82 7.45 4.88 -2.89
CA ILE A 82 7.23 5.68 -1.70
C ILE A 82 7.87 7.06 -1.90
N VAL A 83 7.04 8.09 -1.78
CA VAL A 83 7.47 9.49 -1.75
C VAL A 83 7.51 9.94 -0.30
N GLU A 84 8.69 10.38 0.14
CA GLU A 84 8.94 10.87 1.48
C GLU A 84 9.14 12.39 1.46
N SER A 85 8.77 13.08 2.55
CA SER A 85 9.14 14.48 2.72
C SER A 85 10.63 14.60 3.03
N GLU A 86 11.29 15.60 2.43
CA GLU A 86 12.61 16.06 2.89
C GLU A 86 12.43 16.81 4.22
N GLU A 87 13.40 16.65 5.14
CA GLU A 87 13.42 17.32 6.45
C GLU A 87 13.60 18.84 6.34
#